data_AF-A0A1N6JJL9-F1
#
_entry.id   AF-A0A1N6JJL9-F1
#
_cell.length_a   1.000
_cell.length_b   1.000
_cell.length_c   1.000
_cell.angle_alpha   90.00
_cell.angle_beta   90.00
_cell.angle_gamma   90.00
#
_symmetry.space_group_name_H-M   'P 1'
#
loop_
_entity.id
_entity.type
_entity.pdbx_description
1 polymer ?
#
loop_
_entity_poly.entity_id
_entity_poly.type
_entity_poly.pdbx_seq_one_letter_code
_entity_poly.pdbx_strand_id
1 'polypeptide(L)'
;MKRIDAKRSAQAGQAMAEFLVSMIAVMSVLFLGIVMLGKFNDVRNRTLMGSRYVAWERTVWTDNDPSKNYASDPATTEGWSTKYGSSALAASKADTEIEREVIQRFMAGDSTTPTSADRTQTQLPAVRPAMWDDYSGQPLLASTGDVLVSTGVSNDPSTSQTSSANVPFGSIQTAAGNAYGAKLSVPTRTTQFGTLSVSIAQNNETLKRLWPKNGSLPAFSGLTFTDTNVLMTNTWVPEGTDNAKAVFNPAVPAANAALVPSSTYMGLQKYAPEISTLQFGRIQQDVVPGNRLSP
;
A
#
# COMPACT_ATOMS: atom_id res chain seq x y z
N MET A 1 -23.13 7.43 91.60
CA MET A 1 -22.95 7.01 90.19
C MET A 1 -22.99 8.26 89.31
N LYS A 2 -21.87 8.60 88.66
CA LYS A 2 -21.71 9.84 87.87
C LYS A 2 -22.05 9.50 86.41
N ARG A 3 -23.17 10.00 85.88
CA ARG A 3 -23.50 9.86 84.45
C ARG A 3 -22.57 10.78 83.66
N ILE A 4 -21.81 10.20 82.74
CA ILE A 4 -21.02 10.94 81.75
C ILE A 4 -21.94 11.08 80.54
N ASP A 5 -22.49 12.28 80.34
CA ASP A 5 -23.26 12.60 79.14
C ASP A 5 -22.29 12.74 77.96
N ALA A 6 -22.27 11.75 77.09
CA ALA A 6 -21.54 11.80 75.84
C ALA A 6 -22.19 12.82 74.91
N LYS A 7 -21.53 13.98 74.71
CA LYS A 7 -21.91 14.94 73.66
C LYS A 7 -21.84 14.23 72.31
N ARG A 8 -22.99 13.95 71.70
CA ARG A 8 -23.06 13.59 70.28
C ARG A 8 -22.66 14.81 69.46
N SER A 9 -21.47 14.75 68.85
CA SER A 9 -21.07 15.70 67.82
C SER A 9 -22.09 15.64 66.69
N ALA A 10 -22.79 16.75 66.44
CA ALA A 10 -23.63 16.88 65.25
C ALA A 10 -22.72 16.87 64.02
N GLN A 11 -22.77 15.79 63.26
CA GLN A 11 -21.99 15.53 62.05
C GLN A 11 -22.56 16.37 60.88
N ALA A 12 -22.58 17.69 61.03
CA ALA A 12 -23.07 18.61 60.01
C ALA A 12 -21.95 18.89 59.00
N GLY A 13 -22.12 18.42 57.76
CA GLY A 13 -21.21 18.72 56.63
C GLY A 13 -20.37 17.54 56.12
N GLN A 14 -20.31 16.41 56.84
CA GLN A 14 -19.55 15.24 56.39
C GLN A 14 -20.10 14.66 55.08
N ALA A 15 -21.42 14.53 54.95
CA ALA A 15 -22.04 14.01 53.74
C ALA A 15 -21.76 14.90 52.50
N MET A 16 -21.70 16.23 52.67
CA MET A 16 -21.31 17.13 51.58
C MET A 16 -19.82 17.00 51.22
N ALA A 17 -18.95 16.84 52.22
CA ALA A 17 -17.53 16.61 51.99
C ALA A 17 -17.26 15.28 51.27
N GLU A 18 -17.89 14.18 51.72
CA GLU A 18 -17.78 12.86 51.08
C GLU A 18 -18.35 12.86 49.67
N PHE A 19 -19.49 13.51 49.45
CA PHE A 19 -20.06 13.68 48.12
C PHE A 19 -19.13 14.48 47.20
N LEU A 20 -18.57 15.59 47.68
CA LEU A 20 -17.67 16.43 46.90
C LEU A 20 -16.37 15.69 46.55
N VAL A 21 -15.77 14.97 47.50
CA VAL A 21 -14.59 14.13 47.26
C VAL A 21 -14.89 13.03 46.26
N SER A 22 -16.04 12.36 46.39
CA SER A 22 -16.47 11.31 45.45
C SER A 22 -16.68 11.87 44.05
N MET A 23 -17.33 13.03 43.94
CA MET A 23 -17.59 13.68 42.65
C MET A 23 -16.29 14.12 41.98
N ILE A 24 -15.35 14.72 42.72
CA ILE A 24 -14.02 15.09 42.19
C ILE A 24 -13.27 13.84 41.72
N ALA A 25 -13.28 12.76 42.51
CA ALA A 25 -12.61 11.52 42.13
C ALA A 25 -13.18 10.94 40.82
N VAL A 26 -14.51 10.83 40.72
CA VAL A 26 -15.17 10.28 39.52
C VAL A 26 -14.97 11.19 38.30
N MET A 27 -15.15 12.50 38.45
CA MET A 27 -14.96 13.45 37.35
C MET A 27 -13.50 13.45 36.85
N SER A 28 -12.52 13.40 37.76
CA SER A 28 -11.10 13.39 37.39
C SER A 28 -10.74 12.19 36.54
N VAL A 29 -11.22 10.99 36.92
CA VAL A 29 -11.00 9.76 36.14
C VAL A 29 -11.68 9.86 34.77
N LEU A 30 -12.90 10.39 34.71
CA LEU A 30 -13.66 10.50 33.47
C LEU A 30 -13.03 11.50 32.50
N PHE A 31 -12.58 12.65 32.97
CA PHE A 31 -11.84 13.63 32.15
C PHE A 31 -10.55 13.03 31.60
N LEU A 32 -9.80 12.31 32.42
CA LEU A 32 -8.56 11.69 31.99
C LEU A 32 -8.83 10.58 30.96
N GLY A 33 -9.92 9.84 31.11
CA GLY A 33 -10.41 8.90 30.10
C GLY A 33 -10.71 9.56 28.76
N ILE A 34 -11.43 10.69 28.75
CA ILE A 34 -11.75 11.44 27.52
C ILE A 34 -10.47 11.94 26.83
N VAL A 35 -9.51 12.48 27.59
CA VAL A 35 -8.23 12.94 27.03
C VAL A 35 -7.46 11.77 26.39
N MET A 36 -7.42 10.60 27.05
CA MET A 36 -6.77 9.41 26.51
C MET A 36 -7.45 8.89 25.24
N LEU A 37 -8.79 8.91 25.18
CA LEU A 37 -9.52 8.59 23.96
C LEU A 37 -9.15 9.51 22.79
N GLY A 38 -8.97 10.81 23.06
CA GLY A 38 -8.49 11.77 22.07
C GLY A 38 -7.09 11.41 21.53
N LYS A 39 -6.17 11.03 22.42
CA LYS A 39 -4.81 10.59 22.04
C LYS A 39 -4.85 9.32 21.19
N PHE A 40 -5.67 8.34 21.57
CA PHE A 40 -5.83 7.10 20.82
C PHE A 40 -6.52 7.31 19.46
N ASN A 41 -7.48 8.23 19.39
CA ASN A 41 -8.12 8.60 18.13
C ASN A 41 -7.11 9.23 17.16
N ASP A 42 -6.21 10.08 17.63
CA ASP A 42 -5.14 10.66 16.80
C ASP A 42 -4.20 9.58 16.25
N VAL A 43 -3.77 8.62 17.09
CA VAL A 43 -2.94 7.48 16.64
C VAL A 43 -3.66 6.65 15.60
N ARG A 44 -4.95 6.35 15.80
CA ARG A 44 -5.77 5.62 14.83
C ARG A 44 -5.88 6.38 13.51
N ASN A 45 -6.11 7.69 13.55
CA ASN A 45 -6.19 8.51 12.34
C ASN A 45 -4.86 8.57 11.57
N ARG A 46 -3.73 8.71 12.28
CA ARG A 46 -2.39 8.66 11.67
C ARG A 46 -2.08 7.28 11.08
N THR A 47 -2.54 6.19 11.72
CA THR A 47 -2.46 4.82 11.18
C THR A 47 -3.28 4.66 9.89
N LEU A 48 -4.50 5.21 9.86
CA LEU A 48 -5.34 5.20 8.68
C LEU A 48 -4.73 6.00 7.52
N MET A 49 -4.20 7.19 7.79
CA MET A 49 -3.56 8.03 6.77
C MET A 49 -2.25 7.41 6.28
N GLY A 50 -1.45 6.84 7.18
CA GLY A 50 -0.21 6.16 6.84
C GLY A 50 -0.44 4.91 5.99
N SER A 51 -1.44 4.07 6.30
CA SER A 51 -1.76 2.90 5.47
C SER A 51 -2.22 3.27 4.05
N ARG A 52 -2.95 4.37 3.87
CA ARG A 52 -3.29 4.90 2.53
C ARG A 52 -2.04 5.30 1.75
N TYR A 53 -1.11 5.96 2.42
CA TYR A 53 0.18 6.33 1.84
C TYR A 53 1.00 5.10 1.45
N VAL A 54 1.10 4.09 2.32
CA VAL A 54 1.77 2.82 2.03
C VAL A 54 1.18 2.14 0.79
N ALA A 55 -0.15 2.08 0.69
CA ALA A 55 -0.81 1.50 -0.48
C ALA A 55 -0.53 2.31 -1.76
N TRP A 56 -0.51 3.65 -1.67
CA TRP A 56 -0.18 4.53 -2.79
C TRP A 56 1.28 4.39 -3.23
N GLU A 57 2.23 4.28 -2.31
CA GLU A 57 3.65 4.07 -2.62
C GLU A 57 3.85 2.86 -3.54
N ARG A 58 3.06 1.79 -3.36
CA ARG A 58 3.10 0.59 -4.22
C ARG A 58 2.51 0.77 -5.62
N THR A 59 1.81 1.86 -5.87
CA THR A 59 1.37 2.22 -7.22
C THR A 59 2.42 2.99 -8.02
N VAL A 60 3.40 3.58 -7.33
CA VAL A 60 4.43 4.44 -7.91
C VAL A 60 5.79 3.76 -7.92
N TRP A 61 6.11 3.01 -6.87
CA TRP A 61 7.39 2.34 -6.68
C TRP A 61 7.21 0.83 -6.73
N THR A 62 8.09 0.20 -7.49
CA THR A 62 8.18 -1.26 -7.53
C THR A 62 8.71 -1.80 -6.21
N ASP A 63 8.31 -3.02 -5.88
CA ASP A 63 8.81 -3.72 -4.70
C ASP A 63 10.08 -4.49 -5.04
N ASN A 64 11.20 -4.09 -4.43
CA ASN A 64 12.50 -4.74 -4.57
C ASN A 64 12.83 -5.67 -3.39
N ASP A 65 11.87 -5.98 -2.52
CA ASP A 65 12.08 -6.92 -1.42
C ASP A 65 12.38 -8.33 -1.98
N PRO A 66 13.61 -8.86 -1.78
CA PRO A 66 14.01 -10.16 -2.31
C PRO A 66 13.16 -11.31 -1.77
N SER A 67 12.56 -11.15 -0.58
CA SER A 67 11.74 -12.19 0.04
C SER A 67 10.41 -12.42 -0.69
N LYS A 68 9.92 -11.41 -1.41
CA LYS A 68 8.63 -11.46 -2.12
C LYS A 68 8.75 -11.98 -3.56
N ASN A 69 9.92 -11.79 -4.17
CA ASN A 69 10.29 -12.33 -5.48
C ASN A 69 9.28 -12.04 -6.62
N TYR A 70 8.67 -10.84 -6.62
CA TYR A 70 7.67 -10.47 -7.63
C TYR A 70 8.26 -10.36 -9.05
N ALA A 71 9.53 -10.02 -9.19
CA ALA A 71 10.23 -10.01 -10.48
C ALA A 71 10.21 -11.36 -11.23
N SER A 72 9.97 -12.48 -10.52
CA SER A 72 9.82 -13.81 -11.13
C SER A 72 8.39 -14.15 -11.58
N ASP A 73 7.38 -13.38 -11.15
CA ASP A 73 5.97 -13.61 -11.46
C ASP A 73 5.50 -12.63 -12.56
N PRO A 74 5.32 -13.08 -13.81
CA PRO A 74 4.90 -12.20 -14.92
C PRO A 74 3.48 -11.67 -14.78
N ALA A 75 2.69 -12.17 -13.83
CA ALA A 75 1.38 -11.61 -13.52
C ALA A 75 1.47 -10.31 -12.70
N THR A 76 2.61 -10.02 -12.09
CA THR A 76 2.87 -8.78 -11.33
C THR A 76 3.47 -7.69 -12.21
N THR A 77 3.37 -6.43 -11.75
CA THR A 77 4.02 -5.29 -12.43
C THR A 77 5.53 -5.50 -12.52
N GLU A 78 6.17 -5.92 -11.43
CA GLU A 78 7.61 -6.17 -11.35
C GLU A 78 8.05 -7.22 -12.37
N GLY A 79 7.38 -8.38 -12.39
CA GLY A 79 7.71 -9.46 -13.32
C GLY A 79 7.47 -9.07 -14.78
N TRP A 80 6.41 -8.34 -15.08
CA TRP A 80 6.18 -7.81 -16.42
C TRP A 80 7.25 -6.80 -16.85
N SER A 81 7.64 -5.90 -15.94
CA SER A 81 8.67 -4.88 -16.18
C SER A 81 10.05 -5.49 -16.45
N THR A 82 10.36 -6.69 -15.95
CA THR A 82 11.63 -7.38 -16.32
C THR A 82 11.80 -7.58 -17.82
N LYS A 83 10.68 -7.72 -18.55
CA LYS A 83 10.67 -7.99 -19.98
C LYS A 83 10.38 -6.75 -20.81
N TYR A 84 9.56 -5.83 -20.31
CA TYR A 84 8.99 -4.75 -21.12
C TYR A 84 9.32 -3.34 -20.63
N GLY A 85 9.94 -3.16 -19.46
CA GLY A 85 10.21 -1.83 -18.91
C GLY A 85 11.13 -1.87 -17.69
N SER A 86 12.40 -2.23 -17.90
CA SER A 86 13.35 -2.46 -16.82
C SER A 86 13.73 -1.20 -16.05
N SER A 87 13.64 -0.01 -16.64
CA SER A 87 13.81 1.27 -15.92
C SER A 87 12.80 1.47 -14.79
N ALA A 88 11.58 0.93 -14.92
CA ALA A 88 10.58 0.98 -13.85
C ALA A 88 11.06 0.25 -12.59
N LEU A 89 11.91 -0.77 -12.74
CA LEU A 89 12.51 -1.52 -11.63
C LEU A 89 13.62 -0.72 -10.92
N ALA A 90 14.19 0.30 -11.57
CA ALA A 90 15.15 1.19 -10.92
C ALA A 90 14.46 2.17 -9.94
N ALA A 91 13.17 2.44 -10.16
CA ALA A 91 12.31 3.16 -9.23
C ALA A 91 11.66 2.18 -8.26
N SER A 92 12.44 1.74 -7.26
CA SER A 92 12.00 0.74 -6.28
C SER A 92 12.13 1.20 -4.83
N LYS A 93 11.28 0.67 -3.95
CA LYS A 93 11.40 0.80 -2.50
C LYS A 93 11.04 -0.50 -1.79
N ALA A 94 11.80 -0.87 -0.76
CA ALA A 94 11.46 -1.99 0.12
C ALA A 94 10.44 -1.57 1.19
N ASP A 95 9.75 -2.52 1.80
CA ASP A 95 8.81 -2.24 2.91
C ASP A 95 9.49 -1.49 4.05
N THR A 96 10.75 -1.84 4.35
CA THR A 96 11.54 -1.18 5.38
C THR A 96 11.85 0.29 5.05
N GLU A 97 11.95 0.67 3.78
CA GLU A 97 12.13 2.06 3.39
C GLU A 97 10.82 2.85 3.54
N ILE A 98 9.69 2.25 3.13
CA ILE A 98 8.35 2.84 3.30
C ILE A 98 8.02 2.97 4.79
N GLU A 99 8.35 1.98 5.62
CA GLU A 99 8.20 2.04 7.08
C GLU A 99 8.89 3.27 7.67
N ARG A 100 10.14 3.52 7.28
CA ARG A 100 10.90 4.68 7.75
C ARG A 100 10.29 5.99 7.28
N GLU A 101 9.84 6.07 6.03
CA GLU A 101 9.09 7.24 5.55
C GLU A 101 7.81 7.46 6.35
N VAL A 102 7.06 6.40 6.66
CA VAL A 102 5.85 6.48 7.47
C VAL A 102 6.16 7.03 8.87
N ILE A 103 7.21 6.52 9.50
CA ILE A 103 7.65 6.99 10.82
C ILE A 103 8.00 8.49 10.76
N GLN A 104 8.77 8.92 9.76
CA GLN A 104 9.19 10.33 9.66
C GLN A 104 8.09 11.29 9.22
N ARG A 105 7.08 10.83 8.48
CA ARG A 105 6.07 11.72 7.87
C ARG A 105 4.74 11.72 8.62
N PHE A 106 4.35 10.60 9.19
CA PHE A 106 3.04 10.45 9.84
C PHE A 106 3.13 10.37 11.37
N MET A 107 4.27 9.92 11.91
CA MET A 107 4.48 9.84 13.36
C MET A 107 5.23 11.04 13.93
N ALA A 108 5.68 11.95 13.07
CA ALA A 108 6.35 13.18 13.45
C ALA A 108 5.35 14.29 13.81
N GLY A 109 5.85 15.31 14.53
CA GLY A 109 5.09 16.52 14.83
C GLY A 109 4.81 17.37 13.58
N ASP A 110 3.79 18.22 13.67
CA ASP A 110 3.18 18.92 12.53
C ASP A 110 4.10 19.91 11.78
N SER A 111 5.28 20.22 12.33
CA SER A 111 6.28 21.12 11.73
C SER A 111 7.39 20.41 10.96
N THR A 112 7.36 19.08 10.88
CA THR A 112 8.38 18.30 10.16
C THR A 112 8.11 18.30 8.66
N THR A 113 9.10 18.70 7.87
CA THR A 113 8.99 18.72 6.41
C THR A 113 9.44 17.37 5.86
N PRO A 114 8.62 16.69 5.03
CA PRO A 114 9.02 15.45 4.36
C PRO A 114 10.24 15.66 3.48
N THR A 115 11.18 14.72 3.53
CA THR A 115 12.39 14.75 2.69
C THR A 115 12.63 13.41 2.01
N SER A 116 13.51 13.41 1.01
CA SER A 116 13.94 12.17 0.35
C SER A 116 14.82 11.29 1.26
N ALA A 117 15.40 11.86 2.33
CA ALA A 117 16.26 11.18 3.29
C ALA A 117 15.46 10.35 4.31
N ASP A 118 14.16 10.62 4.45
CA ASP A 118 13.26 9.94 5.40
C ASP A 118 13.33 8.41 5.27
N ARG A 119 13.47 7.90 4.04
CA ARG A 119 13.58 6.46 3.74
C ARG A 119 14.81 5.77 4.34
N THR A 120 15.82 6.55 4.74
CA THR A 120 17.07 6.05 5.33
C THR A 120 17.14 6.25 6.85
N GLN A 121 16.17 6.97 7.44
CA GLN A 121 16.17 7.25 8.87
C GLN A 121 15.77 6.01 9.66
N THR A 122 16.53 5.65 10.68
CA THR A 122 16.29 4.47 11.53
C THR A 122 15.85 4.82 12.96
N GLN A 123 15.65 6.11 13.25
CA GLN A 123 15.25 6.62 14.55
C GLN A 123 13.84 7.18 14.51
N LEU A 124 13.18 7.26 15.67
CA LEU A 124 11.93 8.03 15.79
C LEU A 124 12.18 9.52 15.47
N PRO A 125 11.15 10.25 15.02
CA PRO A 125 11.28 11.67 14.72
C PRO A 125 11.72 12.46 15.96
N ALA A 126 12.61 13.44 15.76
CA ALA A 126 13.10 14.30 16.84
C ALA A 126 11.98 15.11 17.50
N VAL A 127 10.99 15.53 16.71
CA VAL A 127 9.78 16.22 17.17
C VAL A 127 8.61 15.27 17.00
N ARG A 128 7.94 14.96 18.12
CA ARG A 128 6.73 14.12 18.15
C ARG A 128 5.50 14.98 18.42
N PRO A 129 4.29 14.51 18.06
CA PRO A 129 3.07 15.21 18.41
C PRO A 129 2.95 15.32 19.93
N ALA A 130 2.62 16.49 20.46
CA ALA A 130 2.48 16.69 21.91
C ALA A 130 1.39 15.77 22.54
N MET A 131 0.45 15.30 21.73
CA MET A 131 -0.58 14.35 22.15
C MET A 131 -0.03 12.94 22.40
N TRP A 132 1.20 12.64 21.96
CA TRP A 132 1.78 11.29 21.99
C TRP A 132 2.64 11.03 23.22
N ASP A 133 2.63 11.92 24.21
CA ASP A 133 3.18 11.66 25.53
C ASP A 133 2.05 11.41 26.53
N ASP A 134 2.25 10.54 27.51
CA ASP A 134 1.31 10.37 28.60
C ASP A 134 1.34 11.54 29.59
N TYR A 135 0.51 11.51 30.63
CA TYR A 135 0.47 12.58 31.63
C TYR A 135 1.72 12.65 32.54
N SER A 136 2.60 11.65 32.47
CA SER A 136 3.92 11.64 33.11
C SER A 136 5.05 12.08 32.17
N GLY A 137 4.73 12.46 30.92
CA GLY A 137 5.68 12.86 29.90
C GLY A 137 6.41 11.68 29.23
N GLN A 138 5.95 10.44 29.42
CA GLN A 138 6.51 9.27 28.75
C GLN A 138 5.85 9.08 27.39
N PRO A 139 6.62 8.78 26.33
CA PRO A 139 6.06 8.64 25.00
C PRO A 139 5.17 7.38 24.89
N LEU A 140 4.06 7.52 24.18
CA LEU A 140 3.17 6.42 23.80
C LEU A 140 3.82 5.56 22.71
N LEU A 141 4.53 6.14 21.75
CA LEU A 141 5.34 5.40 20.77
C LEU A 141 6.79 5.34 21.27
N ALA A 142 7.26 4.15 21.62
CA ALA A 142 8.54 3.98 22.32
C ALA A 142 9.70 3.67 21.36
N SER A 143 9.43 2.88 20.32
CA SER A 143 10.45 2.39 19.37
C SER A 143 9.97 2.49 17.93
N THR A 144 10.90 2.52 16.98
CA THR A 144 10.57 2.35 15.55
C THR A 144 9.96 0.98 15.28
N GLY A 145 10.38 -0.06 16.03
CA GLY A 145 9.83 -1.42 15.89
C GLY A 145 8.38 -1.58 16.36
N ASP A 146 7.80 -0.54 16.97
CA ASP A 146 6.37 -0.50 17.27
C ASP A 146 5.53 -0.13 16.03
N VAL A 147 6.17 0.34 14.96
CA VAL A 147 5.56 0.63 13.67
C VAL A 147 5.98 -0.45 12.68
N LEU A 148 5.01 -1.12 12.07
CA LEU A 148 5.26 -2.17 11.08
C LEU A 148 4.50 -1.85 9.80
N VAL A 149 5.23 -1.86 8.69
CA VAL A 149 4.66 -1.77 7.34
C VAL A 149 4.78 -3.13 6.65
N SER A 150 3.71 -3.53 5.97
CA SER A 150 3.75 -4.66 5.06
C SER A 150 2.96 -4.30 3.81
N THR A 151 3.49 -4.64 2.65
CA THR A 151 2.79 -4.48 1.38
C THR A 151 2.76 -5.77 0.59
N GLY A 152 1.90 -5.81 -0.42
CA GLY A 152 2.01 -6.83 -1.44
C GLY A 152 0.99 -6.70 -2.55
N VAL A 153 1.07 -7.67 -3.44
CA VAL A 153 0.13 -7.86 -4.55
C VAL A 153 -0.81 -9.03 -4.27
N SER A 154 -2.09 -8.83 -4.53
CA SER A 154 -3.09 -9.89 -4.49
C SER A 154 -3.57 -10.25 -5.89
N ASN A 155 -4.19 -11.42 -6.01
CA ASN A 155 -5.05 -11.68 -7.16
C ASN A 155 -6.18 -10.67 -7.17
N ASP A 156 -6.55 -10.24 -8.37
CA ASP A 156 -7.68 -9.34 -8.54
C ASP A 156 -8.99 -10.07 -8.21
N PRO A 157 -10.05 -9.34 -7.80
CA PRO A 157 -11.36 -9.93 -7.58
C PRO A 157 -11.81 -10.72 -8.82
N SER A 158 -12.51 -11.85 -8.63
CA SER A 158 -12.99 -12.68 -9.75
C SER A 158 -13.87 -11.92 -10.74
N THR A 159 -14.54 -10.86 -10.29
CA THR A 159 -15.36 -9.96 -11.11
C THR A 159 -14.55 -9.03 -12.03
N SER A 160 -13.25 -8.83 -11.76
CA SER A 160 -12.39 -7.90 -12.50
C SER A 160 -12.04 -8.36 -13.92
N GLN A 161 -12.17 -9.66 -14.21
CA GLN A 161 -11.82 -10.27 -15.49
C GLN A 161 -10.40 -9.92 -15.99
N THR A 162 -9.47 -9.53 -15.12
CA THR A 162 -8.13 -9.11 -15.55
C THR A 162 -7.36 -10.24 -16.24
N SER A 163 -7.59 -11.49 -15.85
CA SER A 163 -7.04 -12.66 -16.55
C SER A 163 -7.53 -12.80 -17.99
N SER A 164 -8.71 -12.27 -18.32
CA SER A 164 -9.24 -12.24 -19.70
C SER A 164 -8.39 -11.36 -20.63
N ALA A 165 -7.63 -10.40 -20.10
CA ALA A 165 -6.73 -9.56 -20.90
C ALA A 165 -5.58 -10.35 -21.54
N ASN A 166 -5.21 -11.49 -20.94
CA ASN A 166 -4.17 -12.40 -21.46
C ASN A 166 -4.74 -13.57 -22.27
N VAL A 167 -6.07 -13.70 -22.35
CA VAL A 167 -6.74 -14.67 -23.23
C VAL A 167 -6.64 -14.18 -24.67
N PRO A 168 -6.41 -15.08 -25.66
CA PRO A 168 -6.43 -14.67 -27.05
C PRO A 168 -7.76 -14.00 -27.44
N PHE A 169 -7.70 -12.77 -27.93
CA PHE A 169 -8.88 -12.01 -28.36
C PHE A 169 -9.35 -12.38 -29.77
N GLY A 170 -8.56 -13.19 -30.49
CA GLY A 170 -8.90 -13.74 -31.79
C GLY A 170 -7.96 -14.88 -32.14
N SER A 171 -8.42 -15.80 -33.00
CA SER A 171 -7.60 -16.88 -33.52
C SER A 171 -7.68 -16.91 -35.04
N ILE A 172 -6.56 -17.20 -35.69
CA ILE A 172 -6.47 -17.39 -37.13
C ILE A 172 -5.83 -18.73 -37.45
N GLN A 173 -6.36 -19.44 -38.44
CA GLN A 173 -5.72 -20.65 -38.96
C GLN A 173 -4.44 -20.26 -39.69
N THR A 174 -3.35 -20.92 -39.31
CA THR A 174 -2.04 -20.74 -39.95
C THR A 174 -1.94 -21.64 -41.19
N ALA A 175 -1.00 -21.33 -42.08
CA ALA A 175 -0.67 -22.16 -43.24
C ALA A 175 -0.25 -23.60 -42.85
N ALA A 176 0.20 -23.80 -41.60
CA ALA A 176 0.53 -25.12 -41.05
C ALA A 176 -0.70 -25.90 -40.52
N GLY A 177 -1.91 -25.34 -40.61
CA GLY A 177 -3.15 -25.98 -40.16
C GLY A 177 -3.43 -25.88 -38.66
N ASN A 178 -2.59 -25.19 -37.90
CA ASN A 178 -2.80 -24.90 -36.48
C ASN A 178 -3.39 -23.50 -36.30
N ALA A 179 -4.18 -23.28 -35.24
CA ALA A 179 -4.66 -21.95 -34.89
C ALA A 179 -3.59 -21.15 -34.13
N TYR A 180 -3.37 -19.90 -34.53
CA TYR A 180 -2.60 -18.92 -33.76
C TYR A 180 -3.55 -17.98 -33.03
N GLY A 181 -3.44 -17.91 -31.71
CA GLY A 181 -4.21 -16.99 -30.88
C GLY A 181 -3.49 -15.66 -30.68
N ALA A 182 -4.05 -14.56 -31.18
CA ALA A 182 -3.56 -13.21 -30.97
C ALA A 182 -3.84 -12.78 -29.52
N LYS A 183 -2.81 -12.36 -28.78
CA LYS A 183 -2.94 -11.96 -27.37
C LYS A 183 -2.04 -10.79 -27.02
N LEU A 184 -2.40 -10.07 -25.97
CA LEU A 184 -1.50 -9.14 -25.29
C LEU A 184 -0.94 -9.83 -24.05
N SER A 185 0.27 -9.46 -23.63
CA SER A 185 0.80 -9.87 -22.34
C SER A 185 0.81 -8.67 -21.41
N VAL A 186 -0.10 -8.66 -20.45
CA VAL A 186 -0.22 -7.63 -19.42
C VAL A 186 -0.16 -8.25 -18.02
N PRO A 187 0.28 -7.50 -16.99
CA PRO A 187 0.12 -7.91 -15.60
C PRO A 187 -1.38 -8.12 -15.28
N THR A 188 -1.68 -9.15 -14.48
CA THR A 188 -3.06 -9.51 -14.08
C THR A 188 -3.24 -9.57 -12.57
N ARG A 189 -2.21 -9.27 -11.79
CA ARG A 189 -2.27 -9.04 -10.35
C ARG A 189 -2.06 -7.55 -10.12
N THR A 190 -3.17 -6.81 -10.24
CA THR A 190 -3.22 -5.35 -10.33
C THR A 190 -3.63 -4.74 -8.99
N THR A 191 -4.08 -5.59 -8.06
CA THR A 191 -4.45 -5.24 -6.69
C THR A 191 -3.22 -5.13 -5.80
N GLN A 192 -2.86 -3.90 -5.45
CA GLN A 192 -1.82 -3.56 -4.47
C GLN A 192 -2.46 -3.33 -3.11
N PHE A 193 -1.82 -3.78 -2.04
CA PHE A 193 -2.24 -3.48 -0.67
C PHE A 193 -1.08 -2.98 0.19
N GLY A 194 -1.43 -2.14 1.16
CA GLY A 194 -0.54 -1.61 2.16
C GLY A 194 -1.17 -1.71 3.54
N THR A 195 -0.49 -2.39 4.46
CA THR A 195 -0.87 -2.53 5.86
C THR A 195 0.09 -1.74 6.72
N LEU A 196 -0.46 -0.92 7.61
CA LEU A 196 0.28 -0.24 8.66
C LEU A 196 -0.26 -0.71 10.02
N SER A 197 0.65 -1.15 10.88
CA SER A 197 0.38 -1.48 12.27
C SER A 197 1.19 -0.54 13.17
N VAL A 198 0.53 0.09 14.14
CA VAL A 198 1.16 0.98 15.12
C VAL A 198 0.79 0.51 16.51
N SER A 199 1.80 0.05 17.24
CA SER A 199 1.69 -0.33 18.64
C SER A 199 2.07 0.86 19.52
N ILE A 200 1.26 1.16 20.53
CA ILE A 200 1.52 2.23 21.48
C ILE A 200 1.38 1.75 22.91
N ALA A 201 2.11 2.39 23.80
CA ALA A 201 2.02 2.26 25.25
C ALA A 201 2.21 0.84 25.80
N GLN A 202 2.86 -0.03 25.02
CA GLN A 202 3.11 -1.44 25.37
C GLN A 202 3.78 -1.58 26.75
N ASN A 203 4.71 -0.68 27.06
CA ASN A 203 5.48 -0.67 28.32
C ASN A 203 5.19 0.56 29.20
N ASN A 204 3.98 1.12 29.12
CA ASN A 204 3.66 2.34 29.85
C ASN A 204 3.18 2.06 31.29
N GLU A 205 4.06 2.29 32.28
CA GLU A 205 3.78 2.07 33.71
C GLU A 205 2.69 2.96 34.27
N THR A 206 2.60 4.18 33.75
CA THR A 206 1.62 5.18 34.15
C THR A 206 0.20 4.73 33.82
N LEU A 207 -0.02 4.22 32.60
CA LEU A 207 -1.30 3.66 32.16
C LEU A 207 -1.63 2.32 32.82
N LYS A 208 -0.62 1.50 33.15
CA LYS A 208 -0.80 0.29 33.99
C LYS A 208 -1.32 0.62 35.39
N ARG A 209 -0.89 1.74 35.98
CA ARG A 209 -1.38 2.19 37.31
C ARG A 209 -2.80 2.71 37.25
N LEU A 210 -3.17 3.37 36.17
CA LEU A 210 -4.50 3.92 35.95
C LEU A 210 -5.52 2.83 35.61
N TRP A 211 -5.11 1.82 34.84
CA TRP A 211 -5.88 0.63 34.49
C TRP A 211 -5.16 -0.64 34.94
N PRO A 212 -5.08 -0.88 36.26
CA PRO A 212 -4.46 -2.07 36.81
C PRO A 212 -5.33 -3.29 36.54
N LYS A 213 -4.74 -4.47 36.67
CA LYS A 213 -5.50 -5.73 36.68
C LYS A 213 -6.55 -5.65 37.79
N ASN A 214 -7.82 -5.83 37.44
CA ASN A 214 -8.92 -5.83 38.40
C ASN A 214 -9.83 -7.03 38.13
N GLY A 215 -9.74 -8.05 38.98
CA GLY A 215 -10.49 -9.30 38.82
C GLY A 215 -10.20 -9.98 37.49
N SER A 216 -11.22 -10.05 36.63
CA SER A 216 -11.16 -10.66 35.29
C SER A 216 -10.58 -9.75 34.21
N LEU A 217 -10.45 -8.44 34.45
CA LEU A 217 -9.88 -7.51 33.48
C LEU A 217 -8.35 -7.55 33.54
N PRO A 218 -7.65 -7.76 32.39
CA PRO A 218 -6.20 -7.73 32.36
C PRO A 218 -5.68 -6.32 32.67
N ALA A 219 -4.44 -6.25 33.16
CA ALA A 219 -3.75 -4.97 33.24
C ALA A 219 -3.57 -4.40 31.83
N PHE A 220 -3.58 -3.07 31.72
CA PHE A 220 -3.28 -2.41 30.45
C PHE A 220 -1.90 -2.85 29.92
N SER A 221 -1.87 -3.28 28.66
CA SER A 221 -0.66 -3.80 27.99
C SER A 221 -0.34 -3.06 26.69
N GLY A 222 -0.86 -1.85 26.51
CA GLY A 222 -0.79 -1.12 25.26
C GLY A 222 -1.96 -1.41 24.31
N LEU A 223 -1.92 -0.73 23.17
CA LEU A 223 -2.89 -0.86 22.08
C LEU A 223 -2.14 -1.00 20.77
N THR A 224 -2.72 -1.74 19.83
CA THR A 224 -2.21 -1.84 18.46
C THR A 224 -3.34 -1.47 17.51
N PHE A 225 -3.08 -0.47 16.67
CA PHE A 225 -3.98 -0.08 15.59
C PHE A 225 -3.42 -0.61 14.29
N THR A 226 -4.25 -1.35 13.55
CA THR A 226 -3.90 -1.88 12.24
C THR A 226 -4.90 -1.40 11.21
N ASP A 227 -4.42 -0.85 10.10
CA ASP A 227 -5.23 -0.49 8.94
C ASP A 227 -4.59 -1.05 7.67
N THR A 228 -5.44 -1.57 6.78
CA THR A 228 -5.05 -2.05 5.45
C THR A 228 -5.82 -1.26 4.41
N ASN A 229 -5.11 -0.69 3.44
CA ASN A 229 -5.70 -0.07 2.27
C ASN A 229 -5.31 -0.85 1.02
N VAL A 230 -6.22 -0.85 0.05
CA VAL A 230 -6.10 -1.60 -1.19
C VAL A 230 -6.37 -0.65 -2.35
N LEU A 231 -5.48 -0.67 -3.34
CA LEU A 231 -5.61 0.09 -4.58
C LEU A 231 -5.46 -0.87 -5.75
N MET A 232 -6.34 -0.75 -6.73
CA MET A 232 -6.22 -1.47 -7.99
C MET A 232 -5.55 -0.53 -9.00
N THR A 233 -4.39 -0.93 -9.52
CA THR A 233 -3.59 -0.12 -10.45
C THR A 233 -3.10 -0.95 -11.62
N ASN A 234 -3.12 -0.36 -12.80
CA ASN A 234 -2.61 -0.96 -14.03
C ASN A 234 -1.57 -0.04 -14.64
N THR A 235 -0.30 -0.46 -14.64
CA THR A 235 0.79 0.24 -15.31
C THR A 235 1.34 -0.62 -16.43
N TRP A 236 0.86 -0.39 -17.66
CA TRP A 236 1.25 -1.16 -18.85
C TRP A 236 2.06 -0.29 -19.82
N VAL A 237 2.95 0.54 -19.30
CA VAL A 237 3.75 1.45 -20.14
C VAL A 237 5.10 0.80 -20.40
N PRO A 238 5.32 0.20 -21.59
CA PRO A 238 6.62 -0.36 -21.93
C PRO A 238 7.65 0.75 -22.16
N GLU A 239 8.90 0.43 -21.91
CA GLU A 239 10.00 1.38 -22.06
C GLU A 239 10.52 1.41 -23.50
N GLY A 240 10.30 2.53 -24.19
CA GLY A 240 10.84 2.75 -25.52
C GLY A 240 10.19 1.90 -26.62
N THR A 241 10.59 2.19 -27.86
CA THR A 241 9.93 1.65 -29.06
C THR A 241 10.07 0.13 -29.18
N ASP A 242 11.21 -0.45 -28.81
CA ASP A 242 11.44 -1.88 -28.99
C ASP A 242 10.64 -2.73 -27.99
N ASN A 243 10.54 -2.30 -26.73
CA ASN A 243 9.69 -2.99 -25.77
C ASN A 243 8.20 -2.77 -26.09
N ALA A 244 7.82 -1.60 -26.59
CA ALA A 244 6.47 -1.37 -27.09
C ALA A 244 6.13 -2.36 -28.22
N LYS A 245 7.02 -2.51 -29.22
CA LYS A 245 6.85 -3.54 -30.27
C LYS A 245 6.79 -4.95 -29.67
N ALA A 246 7.62 -5.27 -28.68
CA ALA A 246 7.63 -6.59 -28.04
C ALA A 246 6.33 -6.91 -27.30
N VAL A 247 5.69 -5.91 -26.69
CA VAL A 247 4.36 -6.04 -26.07
C VAL A 247 3.30 -6.37 -27.14
N PHE A 248 3.31 -5.67 -28.28
CA PHE A 248 2.33 -5.89 -29.34
C PHE A 248 2.63 -7.09 -30.25
N ASN A 249 3.86 -7.59 -30.28
CA ASN A 249 4.24 -8.66 -31.21
C ASN A 249 3.34 -9.90 -31.13
N PRO A 250 2.98 -10.43 -29.93
CA PRO A 250 2.06 -11.58 -29.82
C PRO A 250 0.62 -11.28 -30.26
N ALA A 251 0.25 -10.01 -30.42
CA ALA A 251 -1.06 -9.59 -30.90
C ALA A 251 -1.14 -9.56 -32.45
N VAL A 252 -0.03 -9.78 -33.15
CA VAL A 252 0.06 -9.75 -34.62
C VAL A 252 0.32 -11.17 -35.15
N PRO A 253 -0.72 -11.92 -35.58
CA PRO A 253 -0.54 -13.30 -36.05
C PRO A 253 0.45 -13.44 -37.21
N ALA A 254 0.40 -12.52 -38.17
CA ALA A 254 1.27 -12.55 -39.34
C ALA A 254 2.76 -12.41 -38.99
N ALA A 255 3.09 -11.84 -37.82
CA ALA A 255 4.46 -11.70 -37.33
C ALA A 255 5.01 -12.99 -36.70
N ASN A 256 4.13 -13.91 -36.28
CA ASN A 256 4.48 -15.10 -35.51
C ASN A 256 4.17 -16.40 -36.25
N ALA A 257 3.37 -16.35 -37.31
CA ALA A 257 3.01 -17.50 -38.12
C ALA A 257 2.74 -17.11 -39.57
N ALA A 258 3.08 -18.02 -40.49
CA ALA A 258 2.63 -17.91 -41.87
C ALA A 258 1.12 -18.09 -41.94
N LEU A 259 0.39 -17.09 -42.43
CA LEU A 259 -1.07 -17.13 -42.53
C LEU A 259 -1.55 -17.69 -43.87
N VAL A 260 -0.79 -17.44 -44.93
CA VAL A 260 -1.07 -17.94 -46.27
C VAL A 260 0.16 -18.70 -46.76
N PRO A 261 0.03 -19.93 -47.29
CA PRO A 261 1.14 -20.64 -47.90
C PRO A 261 1.75 -19.82 -49.04
N SER A 262 3.08 -19.73 -49.09
CA SER A 262 3.79 -18.99 -50.14
C SER A 262 3.48 -19.49 -51.54
N SER A 263 3.27 -20.80 -51.69
CA SER A 263 2.85 -21.42 -52.94
C SER A 263 1.53 -20.84 -53.49
N THR A 264 0.63 -20.37 -52.63
CA THR A 264 -0.68 -19.86 -53.04
C THR A 264 -0.60 -18.46 -53.66
N TYR A 265 0.25 -17.58 -53.12
CA TYR A 265 0.29 -16.17 -53.56
C TYR A 265 1.49 -15.85 -54.47
N MET A 266 2.59 -16.60 -54.41
CA MET A 266 3.74 -16.35 -55.30
C MET A 266 3.41 -16.57 -56.78
N GLY A 267 2.49 -17.49 -57.10
CA GLY A 267 2.00 -17.67 -58.48
C GLY A 267 1.28 -16.44 -59.05
N LEU A 268 0.74 -15.57 -58.18
CA LEU A 268 0.04 -14.34 -58.58
C LEU A 268 0.99 -13.18 -58.91
N GLN A 269 2.28 -13.31 -58.62
CA GLN A 269 3.29 -12.29 -58.90
C GLN A 269 3.32 -11.86 -60.38
N LYS A 270 2.96 -12.78 -61.31
CA LYS A 270 2.84 -12.47 -62.74
C LYS A 270 1.82 -11.36 -63.03
N TYR A 271 0.79 -11.23 -62.20
CA TYR A 271 -0.29 -10.25 -62.35
C TYR A 271 -0.17 -9.07 -61.38
N ALA A 272 0.56 -9.26 -60.28
CA ALA A 272 0.76 -8.28 -59.22
C ALA A 272 2.23 -8.35 -58.72
N PRO A 273 3.18 -7.67 -59.39
CA PRO A 273 4.60 -7.75 -59.06
C PRO A 273 4.93 -7.26 -57.63
N GLU A 274 4.10 -6.38 -57.07
CA GLU A 274 4.19 -5.86 -55.70
C GLU A 274 4.11 -6.96 -54.63
N ILE A 275 3.54 -8.13 -54.95
CA ILE A 275 3.49 -9.29 -54.04
C ILE A 275 4.89 -9.70 -53.58
N SER A 276 5.91 -9.52 -54.43
CA SER A 276 7.31 -9.82 -54.09
C SER A 276 7.91 -8.90 -53.02
N THR A 277 7.27 -7.74 -52.77
CA THR A 277 7.70 -6.74 -51.79
C THR A 277 6.86 -6.74 -50.51
N LEU A 278 5.81 -7.56 -50.45
CA LEU A 278 4.94 -7.67 -49.28
C LEU A 278 5.71 -8.27 -48.10
N GLN A 279 5.68 -7.57 -46.98
CA GLN A 279 6.29 -8.00 -45.74
C GLN A 279 5.20 -8.38 -44.74
N PHE A 280 4.72 -9.61 -44.85
CA PHE A 280 3.74 -10.15 -43.92
C PHE A 280 4.30 -10.09 -42.49
N GLY A 281 3.48 -9.60 -41.56
CA GLY A 281 3.86 -9.56 -40.15
C GLY A 281 4.86 -8.49 -39.75
N ARG A 282 5.21 -7.56 -40.65
CA ARG A 282 6.09 -6.45 -40.30
C ARG A 282 5.41 -5.52 -39.30
N ILE A 283 6.02 -5.36 -38.13
CA ILE A 283 5.58 -4.42 -37.09
C ILE A 283 6.48 -3.19 -37.15
N GLN A 284 5.91 -2.03 -37.47
CA GLN A 284 6.62 -0.76 -37.48
C GLN A 284 5.87 0.30 -36.69
N GLN A 285 6.64 1.26 -36.18
CA GLN A 285 6.07 2.48 -35.65
C GLN A 285 5.36 3.20 -36.78
N ASP A 286 4.15 3.69 -36.51
CA ASP A 286 3.44 4.55 -37.44
C ASP A 286 4.25 5.83 -37.64
N VAL A 287 4.64 6.09 -38.88
CA VAL A 287 5.36 7.31 -39.26
C VAL A 287 4.31 8.24 -39.83
N VAL A 288 3.88 9.21 -39.01
CA VAL A 288 2.99 10.27 -39.49
C VAL A 288 3.67 10.98 -40.66
N PRO A 289 3.07 10.98 -41.87
CA PRO A 289 3.65 11.68 -43.00
C PRO A 289 3.84 13.16 -42.67
N GLY A 290 5.00 13.75 -42.98
CA GLY A 290 5.36 15.11 -42.56
C GLY A 290 4.38 16.21 -43.01
N ASN A 291 3.61 15.93 -44.05
CA ASN A 291 2.51 16.74 -44.58
C ASN A 291 1.23 16.75 -43.73
N ARG A 292 1.16 15.99 -42.61
CA ARG A 292 0.08 16.09 -41.61
C ARG A 292 0.47 16.91 -40.38
N LEU A 293 1.72 17.36 -40.29
CA LEU A 293 2.25 18.21 -39.22
C LEU A 293 2.56 19.65 -39.69
N SER A 294 2.11 20.02 -40.88
CA SER A 294 2.09 21.43 -41.30
C SER A 294 0.98 22.16 -40.52
N PRO A 295 1.29 23.29 -39.84
CA PRO A 295 0.29 24.09 -39.11
C PRO A 295 -0.81 24.63 -40.03
#